data_AF-A0A819ZN84-F1
#
_entry.id   AF-A0A819ZN84-F1
#
_cell.length_a   1.000
_cell.length_b   1.000
_cell.length_c   1.000
_cell.angle_alpha   90.00
_cell.angle_beta   90.00
_cell.angle_gamma   90.00
#
_symmetry.space_group_name_H-M   'P 1'
#
loop_
_entity.id
_entity.type
_entity.pdbx_description
1 polymer ?
#
loop_
_entity_poly.entity_id
_entity_poly.type
_entity_poly.pdbx_seq_one_letter_code
_entity_poly.pdbx_strand_id
1 'polypeptide(L)'
;MADLQAEIELTVELRKFFNIDLFVQGYYQIRIGIKFAPKIQSATKIEIKSELPSILDESNEQIYPACIFNDCGVSKTFLIIYKNEEVELDDQFNFKLSVIVDAQNITDCFNRMDIQLCLELYFMEKEYSPERIGTMQSLCSRSYKLHFNPRLGLHTHVPILFDYFHLSALTATIHGSLLCLIPPYVFDRPNVRRTSLFSFLFGQDLSQITTDQLNPTLLDRAYHLHNNICEILLSSYESLQDFYEKMLQHLPTHEQKPIHHHQNCRQRLKELSDKLKTTDDIHSIDNLAHAHIAQCSAENIMLWCQFIQTFGLHEITAIVLAKDYHFKRVKRLSEGFFLRETSRINLLINEGDLFNDIHELVRNSSYYSRLPHLPIECNELDGVSDTLPILIEEIYSPNEQPSTTIISSLNPTNNNDNTVFQRVQNR
;
A
#
# COMPACT_ATOMS: atom_id res chain seq x y z
N MET A 1 7.56 -26.37 7.73
CA MET A 1 7.14 -25.02 7.30
C MET A 1 5.71 -24.87 7.77
N ALA A 2 5.39 -23.74 8.42
CA ALA A 2 4.09 -23.51 9.03
C ALA A 2 3.37 -22.47 8.18
N ASP A 3 2.64 -22.95 7.17
CA ASP A 3 1.98 -22.10 6.19
C ASP A 3 0.62 -21.65 6.75
N LEU A 4 0.30 -20.36 6.60
CA LEU A 4 -0.98 -19.74 6.93
C LEU A 4 -1.58 -19.09 5.70
N GLN A 5 -2.89 -19.00 5.65
CA GLN A 5 -3.61 -18.18 4.69
C GLN A 5 -3.96 -16.84 5.35
N ALA A 6 -3.41 -15.77 4.79
CA ALA A 6 -3.76 -14.41 5.17
C ALA A 6 -4.86 -13.89 4.24
N GLU A 7 -5.90 -13.31 4.82
CA GLU A 7 -6.96 -12.62 4.10
C GLU A 7 -6.81 -11.11 4.27
N ILE A 8 -6.64 -10.42 3.16
CA ILE A 8 -6.50 -8.97 3.09
C ILE A 8 -7.65 -8.45 2.24
N GLU A 9 -8.21 -7.32 2.63
CA GLU A 9 -9.11 -6.56 1.76
C GLU A 9 -8.43 -5.26 1.36
N LEU A 10 -8.33 -5.04 0.05
CA LEU A 10 -7.91 -3.77 -0.55
C LEU A 10 -9.14 -3.10 -1.17
N THR A 11 -9.49 -1.93 -0.67
CA THR A 11 -10.49 -1.05 -1.27
C THR A 11 -9.79 -0.01 -2.14
N VAL A 12 -10.08 -0.04 -3.44
CA VAL A 12 -9.58 0.92 -4.44
C VAL A 12 -10.74 1.80 -4.88
N GLU A 13 -10.59 3.10 -4.66
CA GLU A 13 -11.58 4.12 -4.97
C GLU A 13 -11.07 5.00 -6.10
N LEU A 14 -11.74 4.97 -7.26
CA LEU A 14 -11.45 5.83 -8.38
C LEU A 14 -12.24 7.12 -8.21
N ARG A 15 -11.58 8.26 -8.02
CA ARG A 15 -12.24 9.53 -7.66
C ARG A 15 -12.51 10.39 -8.89
N LYS A 16 -11.49 11.04 -9.42
CA LYS A 16 -11.62 12.00 -10.53
C LYS A 16 -10.66 11.65 -11.65
N PHE A 17 -11.17 11.64 -12.87
CA PHE A 17 -10.38 11.55 -14.08
C PHE A 17 -10.20 12.94 -14.68
N PHE A 18 -8.96 13.29 -15.01
CA PHE A 18 -8.58 14.57 -15.60
C PHE A 18 -8.02 14.29 -16.99
N ASN A 19 -8.76 14.71 -18.01
CA ASN A 19 -8.24 14.78 -19.36
C ASN A 19 -7.42 16.06 -19.52
N ILE A 20 -6.10 15.95 -19.65
CA ILE A 20 -5.24 17.10 -19.93
C ILE A 20 -5.23 17.35 -21.44
N ASP A 21 -4.84 16.32 -22.22
CA ASP A 21 -4.80 16.40 -23.69
C ASP A 21 -4.87 15.02 -24.37
N LEU A 22 -5.98 14.29 -24.20
CA LEU A 22 -6.26 13.09 -24.99
C LEU A 22 -6.58 13.47 -26.45
N PHE A 23 -5.93 12.77 -27.38
CA PHE A 23 -5.98 13.09 -28.81
C PHE A 23 -7.33 12.83 -29.49
N VAL A 24 -8.15 11.94 -28.93
CA VAL A 24 -9.39 11.47 -29.57
C VAL A 24 -10.58 11.66 -28.63
N GLN A 25 -11.66 12.22 -29.16
CA GLN A 25 -12.94 12.29 -28.45
C GLN A 25 -13.64 10.94 -28.50
N GLY A 26 -14.25 10.53 -27.40
CA GLY A 26 -14.96 9.26 -27.34
C GLY A 26 -15.14 8.76 -25.92
N TYR A 27 -15.52 7.50 -25.83
CA TYR A 27 -15.81 6.83 -24.57
C TYR A 27 -14.56 6.19 -24.01
N TYR A 28 -14.35 6.40 -22.71
CA TYR A 28 -13.23 5.89 -21.97
C TYR A 28 -13.70 5.04 -20.79
N GLN A 29 -12.85 4.09 -20.40
CA GLN A 29 -13.02 3.25 -19.23
C GLN A 29 -11.66 3.02 -18.59
N ILE A 30 -11.66 2.81 -17.28
CA ILE A 30 -10.48 2.42 -16.52
C ILE A 30 -10.70 0.98 -16.05
N ARG A 31 -9.78 0.09 -16.41
CA ARG A 31 -9.77 -1.28 -15.89
C ARG A 31 -8.68 -1.42 -14.85
N ILE A 32 -9.03 -2.01 -13.72
CA ILE A 32 -8.13 -2.20 -12.60
C ILE A 32 -8.03 -3.68 -12.24
N GLY A 33 -6.82 -4.12 -11.95
CA GLY A 33 -6.53 -5.50 -11.54
C GLY A 33 -5.37 -5.56 -10.55
N ILE A 34 -5.35 -6.61 -9.74
CA ILE A 34 -4.25 -6.89 -8.81
C ILE A 34 -3.41 -8.03 -9.37
N LYS A 35 -2.10 -7.84 -9.43
CA LYS A 35 -1.10 -8.85 -9.82
C LYS A 35 -0.15 -9.13 -8.66
N PHE A 36 0.41 -10.34 -8.66
CA PHE A 36 1.42 -10.79 -7.70
C PHE A 36 2.65 -11.28 -8.46
N ALA A 37 3.80 -11.37 -7.78
CA ALA A 37 4.94 -12.06 -8.35
C ALA A 37 4.60 -13.52 -8.72
N PRO A 38 5.12 -14.07 -9.84
CA PRO A 38 4.67 -15.34 -10.42
C PRO A 38 4.88 -16.58 -9.55
N LYS A 39 5.60 -16.48 -8.43
CA LYS A 39 5.92 -17.58 -7.52
C LYS A 39 4.92 -17.71 -6.36
N ILE A 40 3.99 -16.78 -6.23
CA ILE A 40 3.10 -16.68 -5.06
C ILE A 40 1.79 -17.40 -5.34
N GLN A 41 1.32 -18.16 -4.37
CA GLN A 41 0.00 -18.74 -4.38
C GLN A 41 -0.98 -17.75 -3.76
N SER A 42 -1.83 -17.17 -4.62
CA SER A 42 -2.84 -16.20 -4.23
C SER A 42 -4.15 -16.44 -4.97
N ALA A 43 -5.26 -16.12 -4.31
CA ALA A 43 -6.58 -16.05 -4.90
C ALA A 43 -7.10 -14.63 -4.71
N THR A 44 -7.70 -14.07 -5.75
CA THR A 44 -8.26 -12.73 -5.74
C THR A 44 -9.74 -12.84 -6.06
N LYS A 45 -10.56 -12.31 -5.16
CA LYS A 45 -12.00 -12.11 -5.39
C LYS A 45 -12.27 -10.63 -5.42
N ILE A 46 -13.06 -10.17 -6.38
CA ILE A 46 -13.44 -8.77 -6.53
C ILE A 46 -14.92 -8.61 -6.19
N GLU A 47 -15.24 -7.57 -5.44
CA GLU A 47 -16.59 -7.15 -5.10
C GLU A 47 -16.71 -5.65 -5.42
N ILE A 48 -17.87 -5.22 -5.92
CA ILE A 48 -18.13 -3.80 -6.23
C ILE A 48 -19.08 -3.25 -5.19
N LYS A 49 -18.71 -2.10 -4.62
CA LYS A 49 -19.63 -1.27 -3.84
C LYS A 49 -20.00 -0.08 -4.71
N SER A 50 -21.10 -0.23 -5.44
CA SER A 50 -21.70 0.90 -6.15
C SER A 50 -22.87 1.38 -5.31
N GLU A 51 -22.79 2.62 -4.83
CA GLU A 51 -23.99 3.36 -4.50
C GLU A 51 -24.70 3.55 -5.84
N LEU A 52 -25.86 2.91 -6.02
CA LEU A 52 -26.74 3.18 -7.15
C LEU A 52 -26.88 4.69 -7.26
N PRO A 53 -26.67 5.31 -8.44
CA PRO A 53 -27.04 6.70 -8.63
C PRO A 53 -28.52 6.83 -8.29
N SER A 54 -28.82 7.43 -7.14
CA SER A 54 -30.14 7.93 -6.87
C SER A 54 -30.37 9.04 -7.89
N ILE A 55 -31.29 8.78 -8.81
CA ILE A 55 -31.68 9.62 -9.95
C ILE A 55 -30.76 9.38 -11.16
N LEU A 56 -31.32 8.70 -12.15
CA LEU A 56 -30.87 8.82 -13.53
C LEU A 56 -30.99 10.30 -13.89
N ASP A 57 -29.90 11.05 -13.76
CA ASP A 57 -29.77 12.32 -14.47
C ASP A 57 -29.86 11.98 -15.96
N GLU A 58 -31.04 12.21 -16.56
CA GLU A 58 -31.32 12.03 -17.99
C GLU A 58 -30.37 12.86 -18.89
N SER A 59 -29.48 13.66 -18.29
CA SER A 59 -28.48 14.50 -18.94
C SER A 59 -27.07 13.91 -19.03
N ASN A 60 -26.73 12.82 -18.33
CA ASN A 60 -25.38 12.26 -18.36
C ASN A 60 -25.26 11.09 -19.34
N GLU A 61 -24.47 11.29 -20.40
CA GLU A 61 -24.08 10.33 -21.44
C GLU A 61 -23.20 9.17 -20.90
N GLN A 62 -23.49 8.63 -19.71
CA GLN A 62 -22.85 7.43 -19.15
C GLN A 62 -23.50 6.18 -19.71
N ILE A 63 -22.71 5.34 -20.41
CA ILE A 63 -23.27 4.19 -21.12
C ILE A 63 -23.32 2.93 -20.25
N TYR A 64 -22.28 2.65 -19.47
CA TYR A 64 -22.26 1.51 -18.56
C TYR A 64 -21.80 1.91 -17.15
N PRO A 65 -22.45 1.38 -16.10
CA PRO A 65 -21.99 1.54 -14.73
C PRO A 65 -20.72 0.71 -14.48
N ALA A 66 -20.06 0.96 -13.34
CA ALA A 66 -18.94 0.16 -12.90
C ALA A 66 -19.33 -1.32 -12.75
N CYS A 67 -18.48 -2.23 -13.23
CA CYS A 67 -18.76 -3.67 -13.25
C CYS A 67 -17.49 -4.52 -13.13
N ILE A 68 -17.64 -5.81 -12.86
CA ILE A 68 -16.52 -6.77 -12.87
C ILE A 68 -16.52 -7.45 -14.24
N PHE A 69 -15.39 -7.42 -14.93
CA PHE A 69 -15.22 -8.06 -16.23
C PHE A 69 -13.86 -8.74 -16.30
N ASN A 70 -13.84 -10.04 -16.61
CA ASN A 70 -12.62 -10.86 -16.70
C ASN A 70 -11.71 -10.75 -15.46
N ASP A 71 -12.27 -10.86 -14.26
CA ASP A 71 -11.55 -10.71 -12.98
C ASP A 71 -10.82 -9.38 -12.82
N CYS A 72 -11.29 -8.33 -13.51
CA CYS A 72 -10.87 -6.95 -13.34
C CYS A 72 -12.06 -6.07 -12.95
N GLY A 73 -11.82 -5.06 -12.11
CA GLY A 73 -12.77 -3.99 -11.87
C GLY A 73 -12.77 -3.04 -13.08
N VAL A 74 -13.94 -2.73 -13.62
CA VAL A 74 -14.11 -1.78 -14.74
C VAL A 74 -14.90 -0.60 -14.22
N SER A 75 -14.34 0.61 -14.35
CA SER A 75 -15.01 1.86 -14.00
C SER A 75 -16.29 2.04 -14.80
N LYS A 76 -17.14 2.97 -14.36
CA LYS A 76 -18.20 3.46 -15.23
C LYS A 76 -17.61 4.03 -16.52
N THR A 77 -18.38 3.95 -17.60
CA THR A 77 -17.98 4.48 -18.90
C THR A 77 -18.28 5.97 -18.92
N PHE A 78 -17.29 6.76 -19.30
CA PHE A 78 -17.42 8.21 -19.38
C PHE A 78 -17.00 8.72 -20.75
N LEU A 79 -17.64 9.79 -21.19
CA LEU A 79 -17.30 10.46 -22.44
C LEU A 79 -16.28 11.56 -22.16
N ILE A 80 -15.31 11.71 -23.06
CA ILE A 80 -14.40 12.86 -23.10
C ILE A 80 -14.58 13.57 -24.44
N ILE A 81 -14.84 14.88 -24.38
CA ILE A 81 -15.06 15.74 -25.55
C ILE A 81 -14.02 16.86 -25.59
N TYR A 82 -13.64 17.43 -24.44
CA TYR A 82 -12.83 18.64 -24.39
C TYR A 82 -11.47 18.39 -23.75
N LYS A 83 -10.47 19.20 -24.13
CA LYS A 83 -9.20 19.28 -23.39
C LYS A 83 -9.45 19.93 -22.03
N ASN A 84 -8.65 19.58 -21.03
CA ASN A 84 -8.79 20.04 -19.65
C ASN A 84 -10.19 19.76 -19.07
N GLU A 85 -10.73 18.57 -19.36
CA GLU A 85 -12.01 18.10 -18.87
C GLU A 85 -11.82 17.24 -17.61
N GLU A 86 -12.71 17.41 -16.63
CA GLU A 86 -12.71 16.62 -15.40
C GLU A 86 -14.00 15.80 -15.32
N VAL A 87 -13.87 14.53 -14.97
CA VAL A 87 -14.99 13.60 -14.80
C VAL A 87 -14.92 12.94 -13.43
N GLU A 88 -16.00 13.05 -12.67
CA GLU A 88 -16.14 12.35 -11.38
C GLU A 88 -16.53 10.89 -11.63
N LEU A 89 -15.70 9.96 -11.14
CA LEU A 89 -15.92 8.52 -11.23
C LEU A 89 -16.61 7.99 -9.99
N ASP A 90 -16.02 8.21 -8.82
CA ASP A 90 -16.48 7.72 -7.52
C ASP A 90 -16.85 6.23 -7.50
N ASP A 91 -16.08 5.43 -8.24
CA ASP A 91 -16.25 3.99 -8.31
C ASP A 91 -15.40 3.31 -7.23
N GLN A 92 -15.99 2.40 -6.45
CA GLN A 92 -15.30 1.65 -5.39
C GLN A 92 -15.24 0.15 -5.67
N PHE A 93 -14.03 -0.40 -5.67
CA PHE A 93 -13.74 -1.81 -5.88
C PHE A 93 -13.05 -2.41 -4.66
N ASN A 94 -13.60 -3.52 -4.15
CA ASN A 94 -13.06 -4.25 -3.02
C ASN A 94 -12.42 -5.54 -3.51
N PHE A 95 -11.09 -5.62 -3.42
CA PHE A 95 -10.31 -6.81 -3.72
C PHE A 95 -10.04 -7.58 -2.43
N LYS A 96 -10.67 -8.76 -2.30
CA LYS A 96 -10.36 -9.73 -1.25
C LYS A 96 -9.26 -10.64 -1.75
N LEU A 97 -8.10 -10.55 -1.12
CA LEU A 97 -6.89 -11.28 -1.45
C LEU A 97 -6.66 -12.36 -0.39
N SER A 98 -6.60 -13.61 -0.82
CA SER A 98 -6.21 -14.75 0.01
C SER A 98 -4.83 -15.22 -0.42
N VAL A 99 -3.84 -15.12 0.47
CA VAL A 99 -2.43 -15.40 0.13
C VAL A 99 -1.78 -16.30 1.17
N ILE A 100 -0.93 -17.23 0.73
CA ILE A 100 -0.17 -18.10 1.64
C ILE A 100 1.08 -17.38 2.15
N VAL A 101 1.26 -17.36 3.47
CA VAL A 101 2.38 -16.76 4.20
C VAL A 101 3.01 -17.75 5.16
N ASP A 102 4.31 -17.60 5.42
CA ASP A 102 4.99 -18.31 6.51
C ASP A 102 4.66 -17.63 7.84
N ALA A 103 4.11 -18.39 8.79
CA ALA A 103 3.68 -17.90 10.09
C ALA A 103 4.79 -17.29 10.94
N GLN A 104 6.04 -17.66 10.72
CA GLN A 104 7.16 -17.09 11.47
C GLN A 104 7.60 -15.73 10.93
N ASN A 105 7.41 -15.49 9.64
CA ASN A 105 7.95 -14.34 8.92
C ASN A 105 6.87 -13.66 8.04
N ILE A 106 5.69 -13.42 8.61
CA ILE A 106 4.53 -12.91 7.86
C ILE A 106 4.85 -11.58 7.16
N THR A 107 5.46 -10.62 7.87
CA THR A 107 5.82 -9.30 7.31
C THR A 107 6.79 -9.43 6.12
N ASP A 108 7.81 -10.28 6.23
CA ASP A 108 8.78 -10.48 5.15
C ASP A 108 8.20 -11.25 3.97
N CYS A 109 7.16 -12.05 4.19
CA CYS A 109 6.41 -12.66 3.09
C CYS A 109 5.72 -11.56 2.28
N PHE A 110 5.01 -10.63 2.92
CA PHE A 110 4.36 -9.51 2.22
C PHE A 110 5.34 -8.60 1.47
N ASN A 111 6.51 -8.32 2.06
CA ASN A 111 7.55 -7.55 1.37
C ASN A 111 8.05 -8.24 0.09
N ARG A 112 8.08 -9.58 0.08
CA ARG A 112 8.47 -10.39 -1.08
C ARG A 112 7.34 -10.62 -2.07
N MET A 113 6.09 -10.32 -1.72
CA MET A 113 4.93 -10.65 -2.55
C MET A 113 4.81 -9.79 -3.81
N ASP A 114 5.38 -8.59 -3.79
CA ASP A 114 5.32 -7.63 -4.90
C ASP A 114 3.88 -7.45 -5.42
N ILE A 115 2.98 -7.04 -4.53
CA ILE A 115 1.57 -6.78 -4.88
C ILE A 115 1.53 -5.56 -5.79
N GLN A 116 1.01 -5.71 -6.99
CA GLN A 116 0.94 -4.65 -7.99
C GLN A 116 -0.51 -4.33 -8.34
N LEU A 117 -0.88 -3.06 -8.25
CA LEU A 117 -2.11 -2.51 -8.79
C LEU A 117 -1.87 -2.10 -10.25
N CYS A 118 -2.51 -2.79 -11.18
CA CYS A 118 -2.48 -2.46 -12.60
C CYS A 118 -3.74 -1.65 -12.96
N LEU A 119 -3.54 -0.48 -13.57
CA LEU A 119 -4.59 0.34 -14.15
C LEU A 119 -4.38 0.44 -15.65
N GLU A 120 -5.44 0.26 -16.42
CA GLU A 120 -5.42 0.31 -17.86
C GLU A 120 -6.50 1.28 -18.36
N LEU A 121 -6.11 2.21 -19.23
CA LEU A 121 -7.03 3.12 -19.89
C LEU A 121 -7.52 2.47 -21.19
N TYR A 122 -8.83 2.37 -21.33
CA TYR A 122 -9.50 1.83 -22.51
C TYR A 122 -10.26 2.93 -23.24
N PHE A 123 -10.38 2.79 -24.56
CA PHE A 123 -11.02 3.75 -25.45
C PHE A 123 -11.93 3.09 -26.47
N MET A 124 -12.97 3.83 -26.85
CA MET A 124 -13.86 3.56 -27.98
C MET A 124 -14.31 4.88 -28.62
N GLU A 125 -14.35 4.92 -29.95
CA GLU A 125 -14.83 6.08 -30.70
C GLU A 125 -16.34 6.31 -30.51
N LYS A 126 -16.76 7.58 -30.54
CA LYS A 126 -18.17 7.99 -30.32
C LYS A 126 -19.14 7.46 -31.38
N GLU A 127 -18.64 7.14 -32.58
CA GLU A 127 -19.46 6.67 -33.71
C GLU A 127 -19.93 5.22 -33.56
N TYR A 128 -19.26 4.44 -32.72
CA TYR A 128 -19.71 3.10 -32.35
C TYR A 128 -20.54 3.21 -31.07
N SER A 129 -21.83 2.88 -31.14
CA SER A 129 -22.58 2.58 -29.92
C SER A 129 -21.90 1.39 -29.25
N PRO A 130 -21.55 1.45 -27.95
CA PRO A 130 -20.93 0.32 -27.30
C PRO A 130 -21.98 -0.79 -27.19
N GLU A 131 -21.89 -1.79 -28.06
CA GLU A 131 -22.77 -2.95 -27.98
C GLU A 131 -22.31 -3.93 -26.88
N ARG A 132 -21.01 -3.91 -26.53
CA ARG A 132 -20.39 -4.75 -25.47
C ARG A 132 -19.16 -4.07 -24.85
N ILE A 133 -18.98 -4.19 -23.53
CA ILE A 133 -17.77 -3.73 -22.80
C ILE A 133 -16.46 -4.29 -23.40
N GLY A 134 -16.52 -5.50 -23.98
CA GLY A 134 -15.36 -6.17 -24.57
C GLY A 134 -14.81 -5.56 -25.87
N THR A 135 -15.49 -4.61 -26.51
CA THR A 135 -15.04 -4.04 -27.80
C THR A 135 -14.10 -2.84 -27.65
N MET A 136 -13.93 -2.31 -26.43
CA MET A 136 -12.98 -1.22 -26.16
C MET A 136 -11.54 -1.68 -26.31
N GLN A 137 -10.68 -0.80 -26.82
CA GLN A 137 -9.25 -1.05 -27.01
C GLN A 137 -8.43 -0.49 -25.86
N SER A 138 -7.42 -1.23 -25.40
CA SER A 138 -6.48 -0.74 -24.40
C SER A 138 -5.53 0.28 -25.03
N LEU A 139 -5.47 1.49 -24.47
CA LEU A 139 -4.58 2.56 -24.91
C LEU A 139 -3.23 2.52 -24.18
N CYS A 140 -3.28 2.41 -22.86
CA CYS A 140 -2.09 2.40 -22.02
C CYS A 140 -2.35 1.69 -20.69
N SER A 141 -1.27 1.29 -20.04
CA SER A 141 -1.28 0.61 -18.75
C SER A 141 -0.24 1.22 -17.81
N ARG A 142 -0.58 1.26 -16.53
CA ARG A 142 0.31 1.64 -15.44
C ARG A 142 0.22 0.64 -14.31
N SER A 143 1.38 0.27 -13.78
CA SER A 143 1.48 -0.64 -12.66
C SER A 143 2.13 0.07 -11.47
N TYR A 144 1.46 -0.01 -10.32
CA TYR A 144 1.88 0.58 -9.07
C TYR A 144 2.16 -0.53 -8.07
N LYS A 145 3.36 -0.53 -7.48
CA LYS A 145 3.71 -1.46 -6.42
C LYS A 145 3.13 -0.98 -5.09
N LEU A 146 2.41 -1.87 -4.42
CA LEU A 146 1.78 -1.63 -3.13
C LEU A 146 2.68 -2.16 -2.02
N HIS A 147 3.21 -1.26 -1.17
CA HIS A 147 4.00 -1.64 0.00
C HIS A 147 3.08 -1.91 1.20
N PHE A 148 2.37 -3.03 1.14
CA PHE A 148 1.42 -3.42 2.18
C PHE A 148 2.13 -3.98 3.42
N ASN A 149 1.82 -3.42 4.60
CA ASN A 149 2.29 -3.93 5.87
C ASN A 149 1.12 -4.56 6.65
N PRO A 150 1.19 -5.86 7.01
CA PRO A 150 0.08 -6.56 7.69
C PRO A 150 -0.24 -6.03 9.09
N ARG A 151 0.68 -5.31 9.73
CA ARG A 151 0.47 -4.71 11.05
C ARG A 151 -0.08 -3.29 10.96
N LEU A 152 0.29 -2.52 9.92
CA LEU A 152 -0.09 -1.10 9.79
C LEU A 152 -1.24 -0.86 8.81
N GLY A 153 -1.50 -1.80 7.91
CA GLY A 153 -2.35 -1.58 6.74
C GLY A 153 -1.69 -0.69 5.69
N LEU A 154 -2.48 -0.25 4.71
CA LEU A 154 -2.09 0.67 3.65
C LEU A 154 -3.23 1.65 3.40
N HIS A 155 -3.03 2.93 3.71
CA HIS A 155 -4.03 3.97 3.45
C HIS A 155 -3.35 5.16 2.78
N THR A 156 -3.64 5.38 1.50
CA THR A 156 -3.00 6.47 0.74
C THR A 156 -3.87 6.94 -0.41
N HIS A 157 -3.66 8.18 -0.84
CA HIS A 157 -4.28 8.74 -2.03
C HIS A 157 -3.19 9.14 -3.03
N VAL A 158 -3.31 8.69 -4.27
CA VAL A 158 -2.29 8.81 -5.30
C VAL A 158 -2.87 9.40 -6.59
N PRO A 159 -2.22 10.43 -7.17
CA PRO A 159 -2.47 10.81 -8.54
C PRO A 159 -1.75 9.85 -9.50
N ILE A 160 -2.52 9.26 -10.40
CA ILE A 160 -2.09 8.28 -11.39
C ILE A 160 -2.00 9.00 -12.72
N LEU A 161 -0.78 9.21 -13.19
CA LEU A 161 -0.53 9.71 -14.54
C LEU A 161 -0.39 8.52 -15.46
N PHE A 162 -1.14 8.52 -16.56
CA PHE A 162 -1.01 7.50 -17.59
C PHE A 162 0.29 7.73 -18.36
N ASP A 163 0.30 8.22 -19.58
CA ASP A 163 1.57 8.33 -20.33
C ASP A 163 1.71 9.66 -21.05
N TYR A 164 2.92 9.95 -21.53
CA TYR A 164 3.20 11.14 -22.33
C TYR A 164 2.35 11.20 -23.61
N PHE A 165 2.00 10.05 -24.17
CA PHE A 165 1.08 9.95 -25.32
C PHE A 165 -0.40 10.02 -24.94
N HIS A 166 -0.75 9.86 -23.66
CA HIS A 166 -2.12 9.88 -23.19
C HIS A 166 -2.19 10.78 -21.95
N LEU A 167 -1.96 12.08 -22.16
CA LEU A 167 -1.88 13.10 -21.13
C LEU A 167 -3.21 13.20 -20.37
N SER A 168 -3.33 12.35 -19.36
CA SER A 168 -4.49 12.20 -18.52
C SER A 168 -4.04 11.74 -17.15
N ALA A 169 -4.81 12.11 -16.14
CA ALA A 169 -4.56 11.74 -14.77
C ALA A 169 -5.82 11.14 -14.15
N LEU A 170 -5.65 10.20 -13.21
CA LEU A 170 -6.71 9.66 -12.39
C LEU A 170 -6.32 9.85 -10.94
N THR A 171 -7.20 10.35 -10.08
CA THR A 171 -6.97 10.30 -8.63
C THR A 171 -7.60 9.04 -8.05
N ALA A 172 -6.83 8.33 -7.23
CA ALA A 172 -7.30 7.10 -6.59
C ALA A 172 -6.94 7.08 -5.10
N THR A 173 -7.87 6.61 -4.27
CA THR A 173 -7.61 6.29 -2.87
C THR A 173 -7.52 4.78 -2.72
N ILE A 174 -6.48 4.30 -2.03
CA ILE A 174 -6.29 2.89 -1.71
C ILE A 174 -6.31 2.75 -0.20
N HIS A 175 -7.19 1.89 0.28
CA HIS A 175 -7.22 1.42 1.66
C HIS A 175 -6.97 -0.07 1.67
N GLY A 176 -6.24 -0.58 2.66
CA GLY A 176 -5.94 -1.98 2.79
C GLY A 176 -5.69 -2.37 4.24
N SER A 177 -6.27 -3.49 4.68
CA SER A 177 -6.07 -4.02 6.03
C SER A 177 -6.01 -5.54 6.04
N LEU A 178 -5.26 -6.09 7.00
CA LEU A 178 -5.26 -7.52 7.29
C LEU A 178 -6.53 -7.85 8.08
N LEU A 179 -7.35 -8.74 7.54
CA LEU A 179 -8.61 -9.14 8.16
C LEU A 179 -8.45 -10.40 9.00
N CYS A 180 -7.85 -11.44 8.41
CA CYS A 180 -7.80 -12.76 9.03
C CYS A 180 -6.47 -13.47 8.79
N LEU A 181 -6.11 -14.33 9.73
CA LEU A 181 -5.05 -15.34 9.59
C LEU A 181 -5.66 -16.70 9.92
N ILE A 182 -5.80 -17.55 8.91
CA ILE A 182 -6.53 -18.82 8.97
C ILE A 182 -5.57 -19.94 8.52
N PRO A 183 -5.72 -21.20 8.96
CA PRO A 183 -5.06 -22.31 8.27
C PRO A 183 -5.35 -22.27 6.77
N PRO A 184 -4.41 -22.74 5.94
CA PRO A 184 -4.63 -22.80 4.51
C PRO A 184 -5.82 -23.71 4.21
N TYR A 185 -6.92 -23.11 3.75
CA TYR A 185 -8.09 -23.82 3.27
C TYR A 185 -8.22 -23.56 1.78
N VAL A 186 -7.74 -24.53 0.99
CA VAL A 186 -8.11 -24.74 -0.42
C VAL A 186 -7.64 -23.64 -1.38
N PHE A 187 -6.46 -23.85 -1.97
CA PHE A 187 -6.35 -23.64 -3.41
C PHE A 187 -6.78 -24.95 -4.07
N ASP A 188 -7.58 -24.87 -5.14
CA ASP A 188 -8.15 -25.99 -5.90
C ASP A 188 -7.08 -26.88 -6.60
N ARG A 189 -6.15 -27.45 -5.83
CA ARG A 189 -5.19 -28.47 -6.26
C ARG A 189 -5.15 -29.63 -5.27
N PRO A 190 -5.04 -30.88 -5.76
CA PRO A 190 -5.03 -32.10 -4.95
C PRO A 190 -3.81 -32.28 -4.02
N ASN A 191 -2.85 -31.33 -4.01
CA ASN A 191 -1.54 -31.49 -3.36
C ASN A 191 -1.28 -30.54 -2.19
N VAL A 192 -2.17 -29.60 -1.86
CA VAL A 192 -2.07 -28.83 -0.61
C VAL A 192 -2.79 -29.63 0.48
N ARG A 193 -2.02 -30.27 1.37
CA ARG A 193 -2.59 -31.02 2.50
C ARG A 193 -3.43 -30.06 3.32
N ARG A 194 -4.70 -30.41 3.57
CA ARG A 194 -5.53 -29.74 4.56
C ARG A 194 -4.84 -29.89 5.92
N THR A 195 -4.17 -28.84 6.38
CA THR A 195 -3.57 -28.81 7.72
C THR A 195 -4.57 -28.13 8.64
N SER A 196 -5.06 -28.84 9.66
CA SER A 196 -5.80 -28.23 10.75
C SER A 196 -4.91 -27.20 11.49
N LEU A 197 -5.50 -26.20 12.18
CA LEU A 197 -4.69 -25.34 13.07
C LEU A 197 -3.92 -26.19 14.07
N PHE A 198 -4.48 -27.32 14.51
CA PHE A 198 -3.76 -28.28 15.33
C PHE A 198 -2.44 -28.73 14.69
N SER A 199 -2.50 -29.28 13.47
CA SER A 199 -1.32 -29.77 12.75
C SER A 199 -0.31 -28.64 12.51
N PHE A 200 -0.81 -27.43 12.35
CA PHE A 200 -0.01 -26.23 12.22
C PHE A 200 0.69 -25.80 13.54
N LEU A 201 -0.06 -25.69 14.64
CA LEU A 201 0.41 -25.25 15.96
C LEU A 201 1.38 -26.27 16.55
N PHE A 202 1.02 -27.54 16.51
CA PHE A 202 1.77 -28.64 17.12
C PHE A 202 2.74 -29.33 16.15
N GLY A 203 2.62 -29.09 14.83
CA GLY A 203 3.50 -29.70 13.83
C GLY A 203 3.28 -31.20 13.59
N GLN A 204 2.19 -31.75 14.11
CA GLN A 204 1.80 -33.17 14.01
C GLN A 204 0.28 -33.27 13.88
N ASP A 205 -0.23 -34.25 13.15
CA ASP A 205 -1.67 -34.47 13.06
C ASP A 205 -2.22 -35.03 14.38
N LEU A 206 -3.44 -34.62 14.76
CA LEU A 206 -4.16 -35.09 15.95
C LEU A 206 -4.16 -36.62 16.09
N SER A 207 -4.24 -37.34 14.97
CA SER A 207 -4.25 -38.81 14.94
C SER A 207 -2.94 -39.47 15.33
N GLN A 208 -1.83 -38.72 15.41
CA GLN A 208 -0.49 -39.22 15.72
C GLN A 208 -0.09 -39.01 17.19
N ILE A 209 -0.91 -38.31 17.98
CA ILE A 209 -0.61 -38.02 19.39
C ILE A 209 -1.42 -38.96 20.27
N THR A 210 -0.74 -39.91 20.91
CA THR A 210 -1.26 -40.60 22.09
C THR A 210 -1.19 -39.64 23.28
N THR A 211 -2.32 -39.44 23.96
CA THR A 211 -2.58 -38.49 25.06
C THR A 211 -1.57 -38.51 26.24
N ASP A 212 -0.68 -39.51 26.29
CA ASP A 212 0.14 -39.77 27.47
C ASP A 212 1.54 -39.11 27.46
N GLN A 213 1.95 -38.37 26.43
CA GLN A 213 3.20 -37.60 26.45
C GLN A 213 3.09 -36.24 25.75
N LEU A 214 2.61 -35.23 26.49
CA LEU A 214 2.78 -33.81 26.15
C LEU A 214 4.28 -33.46 26.22
N ASN A 215 4.93 -33.38 25.06
CA ASN A 215 6.29 -32.85 24.99
C ASN A 215 6.26 -31.34 25.27
N PRO A 216 7.00 -30.82 26.26
CA PRO A 216 6.98 -29.40 26.61
C PRO A 216 7.39 -28.51 25.43
N THR A 217 8.26 -29.01 24.56
CA THR A 217 8.71 -28.31 23.34
C THR A 217 7.59 -28.11 22.31
N LEU A 218 6.62 -29.03 22.23
CA LEU A 218 5.47 -28.89 21.32
C LEU A 218 4.49 -27.84 21.84
N LEU A 219 4.32 -27.80 23.16
CA LEU A 219 3.46 -26.84 23.83
C LEU A 219 4.03 -25.42 23.73
N ASP A 220 5.34 -25.25 23.97
CA ASP A 220 6.02 -23.97 23.80
C ASP A 220 5.91 -23.45 22.36
N ARG A 221 6.03 -24.34 21.38
CA ARG A 221 5.83 -24.00 19.96
C ARG A 221 4.39 -23.54 19.69
N ALA A 222 3.39 -24.25 20.19
CA ALA A 222 1.98 -23.90 20.00
C ALA A 222 1.67 -22.53 20.62
N TYR A 223 2.15 -22.28 21.84
CA TYR A 223 2.02 -20.97 22.51
C TYR A 223 2.73 -19.85 21.75
N HIS A 224 3.94 -20.10 21.24
CA HIS A 224 4.66 -19.11 20.45
C HIS A 224 3.92 -18.75 19.15
N LEU A 225 3.46 -19.75 18.40
CA LEU A 225 2.73 -19.53 17.14
C LEU A 225 1.39 -18.84 17.37
N HIS A 226 0.63 -19.28 18.38
CA HIS A 226 -0.62 -18.62 18.79
C HIS A 226 -0.38 -17.16 19.14
N ASN A 227 0.60 -16.88 20.01
CA ASN A 227 0.91 -15.52 20.44
C ASN A 227 1.33 -14.63 19.27
N ASN A 228 2.14 -15.14 18.33
CA ASN A 228 2.55 -14.38 17.14
C ASN A 228 1.36 -14.04 16.23
N ILE A 229 0.45 -14.99 15.99
CA ILE A 229 -0.76 -14.74 15.18
C ILE A 229 -1.66 -13.70 15.85
N CYS A 230 -1.95 -13.86 17.14
CA CYS A 230 -2.76 -12.90 17.88
C CYS A 230 -2.10 -11.53 17.94
N GLU A 231 -0.77 -11.45 18.11
CA GLU A 231 -0.03 -10.20 18.12
C GLU A 231 -0.17 -9.46 16.79
N ILE A 232 -0.04 -10.14 15.65
CA ILE A 232 -0.18 -9.51 14.32
C ILE A 232 -1.62 -9.04 14.08
N LEU A 233 -2.63 -9.87 14.39
CA LEU A 233 -4.04 -9.48 14.24
C LEU A 233 -4.39 -8.28 15.13
N LEU A 234 -3.96 -8.28 16.39
CA LEU A 234 -4.19 -7.16 17.31
C LEU A 234 -3.38 -5.91 16.94
N SER A 235 -2.18 -6.06 16.37
CA SER A 235 -1.39 -4.93 15.86
C SER A 235 -2.09 -4.27 14.66
N SER A 236 -2.68 -5.08 13.76
CA SER A 236 -3.51 -4.60 12.65
C SER A 236 -4.71 -3.83 13.16
N TYR A 237 -5.40 -4.36 14.19
CA TYR A 237 -6.52 -3.69 14.83
C TYR A 237 -6.11 -2.35 15.44
N GLU A 238 -5.05 -2.34 16.25
CA GLU A 238 -4.53 -1.14 16.93
C GLU A 238 -4.17 -0.05 15.92
N SER A 239 -3.45 -0.41 14.85
CA SER A 239 -3.06 0.56 13.82
C SER A 239 -4.26 1.13 13.07
N LEU A 240 -5.26 0.30 12.77
CA LEU A 240 -6.50 0.76 12.15
C LEU A 240 -7.31 1.65 13.10
N GLN A 241 -7.33 1.32 14.39
CA GLN A 241 -7.99 2.13 15.43
C GLN A 241 -7.34 3.51 15.51
N ASP A 242 -6.01 3.58 15.63
CA ASP A 242 -5.25 4.84 15.68
C ASP A 242 -5.46 5.66 14.40
N PHE A 243 -5.46 5.01 13.24
CA PHE A 243 -5.70 5.68 11.97
C PHE A 243 -7.14 6.21 11.87
N TYR A 244 -8.13 5.42 12.28
CA TYR A 244 -9.53 5.84 12.33
C TYR A 244 -9.69 7.08 13.22
N GLU A 245 -9.13 7.08 14.43
CA GLU A 245 -9.21 8.22 15.35
C GLU A 245 -8.54 9.47 14.79
N LYS A 246 -7.37 9.31 14.17
CA LYS A 246 -6.68 10.42 13.49
C LYS A 246 -7.55 11.00 12.37
N MET A 247 -8.17 10.16 11.55
CA MET A 247 -9.04 10.62 10.46
C MET A 247 -10.32 11.27 10.96
N LEU A 248 -10.87 10.79 12.09
CA LEU A 248 -12.08 11.34 12.71
C LEU A 248 -11.89 12.81 13.12
N GLN A 249 -10.69 13.20 13.54
CA GLN A 249 -10.35 14.60 13.89
C GLN A 249 -10.46 15.57 12.71
N HIS A 250 -10.40 15.06 11.48
CA HIS A 250 -10.53 15.86 10.27
C HIS A 250 -11.99 15.99 9.79
N LEU A 251 -12.90 15.16 10.28
CA LEU A 251 -14.32 15.21 9.90
C LEU A 251 -15.09 16.27 10.69
N PRO A 252 -16.11 16.90 10.09
CA PRO A 252 -17.08 17.74 10.80
C PRO A 252 -17.74 16.98 11.96
N THR A 253 -17.97 17.65 13.10
CA THR A 253 -18.49 17.03 14.34
C THR A 253 -19.78 16.22 14.15
N HIS A 254 -20.64 16.59 13.20
CA HIS A 254 -21.90 15.89 12.93
C HIS A 254 -21.75 14.58 12.14
N GLU A 255 -20.63 14.39 11.43
CA GLU A 255 -20.29 13.18 10.67
C GLU A 255 -19.39 12.23 11.45
N GLN A 256 -18.86 12.67 12.60
CA GLN A 256 -17.98 11.87 13.44
C GLN A 256 -18.72 10.69 14.06
N LYS A 257 -18.51 9.50 13.49
CA LYS A 257 -18.94 8.21 14.07
C LYS A 257 -17.79 7.65 14.90
N PRO A 258 -17.83 7.68 16.24
CA PRO A 258 -16.76 7.12 17.06
C PRO A 258 -16.68 5.60 16.88
N ILE A 259 -15.51 5.04 17.16
CA ILE A 259 -15.26 3.60 17.10
C ILE A 259 -16.21 2.88 18.07
N HIS A 260 -16.88 1.83 17.61
CA HIS A 260 -17.86 1.11 18.44
C HIS A 260 -17.20 0.40 19.63
N HIS A 261 -15.99 -0.13 19.43
CA HIS A 261 -15.25 -0.87 20.45
C HIS A 261 -13.79 -0.44 20.47
N HIS A 262 -13.44 0.46 21.38
CA HIS A 262 -12.04 0.79 21.62
C HIS A 262 -11.43 -0.27 22.55
N GLN A 263 -10.30 -0.86 22.15
CA GLN A 263 -9.64 -1.90 22.95
C GLN A 263 -8.16 -1.63 23.18
N ASN A 264 -7.68 -2.05 24.36
CA ASN A 264 -6.25 -2.08 24.65
C ASN A 264 -5.66 -3.40 24.14
N CYS A 265 -5.14 -3.37 22.92
CA CYS A 265 -4.60 -4.54 22.21
C CYS A 265 -3.48 -5.24 23.00
N ARG A 266 -2.63 -4.49 23.70
CA ARG A 266 -1.55 -5.05 24.53
C ARG A 266 -2.07 -5.80 25.75
N GLN A 267 -3.06 -5.26 26.45
CA GLN A 267 -3.69 -5.96 27.57
C GLN A 267 -4.43 -7.20 27.06
N ARG A 268 -5.16 -7.07 25.95
CA ARG A 268 -5.89 -8.16 25.31
C ARG A 268 -4.98 -9.33 24.96
N LEU A 269 -3.82 -9.07 24.35
CA LEU A 269 -2.84 -10.11 24.02
C LEU A 269 -2.37 -10.88 25.26
N LYS A 270 -2.09 -10.18 26.37
CA LYS A 270 -1.71 -10.82 27.64
C LYS A 270 -2.81 -11.73 28.16
N GLU A 271 -4.06 -11.25 28.18
CA GLU A 271 -5.21 -12.05 28.61
C GLU A 271 -5.40 -13.32 27.77
N LEU A 272 -5.24 -13.23 26.44
CA LEU A 272 -5.35 -14.38 25.55
C LEU A 272 -4.21 -15.39 25.78
N SER A 273 -2.98 -14.91 25.94
CA SER A 273 -1.81 -15.73 26.25
C SER A 273 -1.96 -16.43 27.60
N ASP A 274 -2.39 -15.71 28.64
CA ASP A 274 -2.51 -16.25 29.99
C ASP A 274 -3.61 -17.32 30.06
N LYS A 275 -4.78 -17.08 29.44
CA LYS A 275 -5.86 -18.07 29.34
C LYS A 275 -5.42 -19.36 28.64
N LEU A 276 -4.61 -19.24 27.58
CA LEU A 276 -4.11 -20.40 26.87
C LEU A 276 -3.13 -21.22 27.72
N LYS A 277 -2.23 -20.54 28.46
CA LYS A 277 -1.23 -21.17 29.33
C LYS A 277 -1.83 -21.85 30.57
N THR A 278 -2.99 -21.38 31.05
CA THR A 278 -3.70 -21.97 32.19
C THR A 278 -4.53 -23.21 31.83
N THR A 279 -4.57 -23.59 30.55
CA THR A 279 -5.39 -24.72 30.07
C THR A 279 -4.54 -25.99 30.02
N ASP A 280 -4.99 -27.05 30.69
CA ASP A 280 -4.18 -28.26 30.91
C ASP A 280 -4.40 -29.37 29.85
N ASP A 281 -5.35 -29.20 28.93
CA ASP A 281 -5.72 -30.21 27.91
C ASP A 281 -5.42 -29.74 26.48
N ILE A 282 -4.82 -30.61 25.68
CA ILE A 282 -4.40 -30.37 24.29
C ILE A 282 -5.58 -29.99 23.39
N HIS A 283 -6.70 -30.71 23.49
CA HIS A 283 -7.88 -30.43 22.68
C HIS A 283 -8.52 -29.10 23.09
N SER A 284 -8.53 -28.82 24.38
CA SER A 284 -9.00 -27.54 24.92
C SER A 284 -8.10 -26.37 24.49
N ILE A 285 -6.77 -26.55 24.47
CA ILE A 285 -5.81 -25.56 23.96
C ILE A 285 -6.06 -25.28 22.48
N ASP A 286 -6.23 -26.32 21.66
CA ASP A 286 -6.49 -26.16 20.22
C ASP A 286 -7.80 -25.41 19.98
N ASN A 287 -8.90 -25.82 20.62
CA ASN A 287 -10.19 -25.15 20.50
C ASN A 287 -10.12 -23.69 20.96
N LEU A 288 -9.40 -23.42 22.04
CA LEU A 288 -9.23 -22.07 22.57
C LEU A 288 -8.38 -21.20 21.64
N ALA A 289 -7.30 -21.75 21.06
CA ALA A 289 -6.49 -21.05 20.08
C ALA A 289 -7.30 -20.69 18.82
N HIS A 290 -8.11 -21.62 18.29
CA HIS A 290 -9.05 -21.35 17.21
C HIS A 290 -10.02 -20.22 17.57
N ALA A 291 -10.63 -20.29 18.76
CA ALA A 291 -11.57 -19.28 19.21
C ALA A 291 -10.92 -17.89 19.34
N HIS A 292 -9.71 -17.81 19.90
CA HIS A 292 -8.96 -16.56 20.02
C HIS A 292 -8.65 -15.94 18.65
N ILE A 293 -8.13 -16.73 17.70
CA ILE A 293 -7.78 -16.26 16.35
C ILE A 293 -9.04 -15.81 15.59
N ALA A 294 -10.12 -16.60 15.67
CA ALA A 294 -11.40 -16.27 15.05
C ALA A 294 -11.99 -14.98 15.64
N GLN A 295 -11.91 -14.79 16.96
CA GLN A 295 -12.38 -13.58 17.61
C GLN A 295 -11.59 -12.34 17.15
N CYS A 296 -10.25 -12.38 17.20
CA CYS A 296 -9.42 -11.26 16.73
C CYS A 296 -9.67 -10.94 15.25
N SER A 297 -9.88 -11.97 14.42
CA SER A 297 -10.20 -11.81 12.99
C SER A 297 -11.57 -11.15 12.79
N ALA A 298 -12.59 -11.56 13.56
CA ALA A 298 -13.92 -10.96 13.50
C ALA A 298 -13.89 -9.49 13.94
N GLU A 299 -13.13 -9.16 15.00
CA GLU A 299 -12.94 -7.78 15.47
C GLU A 299 -12.28 -6.91 14.37
N ASN A 300 -11.24 -7.41 13.70
CA ASN A 300 -10.62 -6.72 12.56
C ASN A 300 -11.61 -6.48 11.42
N ILE A 301 -12.40 -7.47 11.03
CA ILE A 301 -13.43 -7.33 9.99
C ILE A 301 -14.46 -6.27 10.39
N MET A 302 -14.91 -6.26 11.64
CA MET A 302 -15.90 -5.29 12.12
C MET A 302 -15.36 -3.86 12.08
N LEU A 303 -14.15 -3.65 12.60
CA LEU A 303 -13.51 -2.32 12.57
C LEU A 303 -13.23 -1.87 11.13
N TRP A 304 -12.77 -2.77 10.27
CA TRP A 304 -12.57 -2.49 8.84
C TRP A 304 -13.86 -2.09 8.13
N CYS A 305 -14.95 -2.85 8.35
CA CYS A 305 -16.25 -2.51 7.80
C CYS A 305 -16.72 -1.12 8.26
N GLN A 306 -16.57 -0.83 9.55
CA GLN A 306 -16.90 0.49 10.11
C GLN A 306 -16.04 1.59 9.48
N PHE A 307 -14.74 1.37 9.34
CA PHE A 307 -13.81 2.30 8.71
C PHE A 307 -14.24 2.65 7.28
N ILE A 308 -14.46 1.63 6.43
CA ILE A 308 -14.86 1.85 5.04
C ILE A 308 -16.24 2.51 4.94
N GLN A 309 -17.17 2.22 5.85
CA GLN A 309 -18.49 2.89 5.88
C GLN A 309 -18.43 4.37 6.29
N THR A 310 -17.42 4.76 7.07
CA THR A 310 -17.27 6.15 7.53
C THR A 310 -16.40 6.97 6.58
N PHE A 311 -15.31 6.39 6.07
CA PHE A 311 -14.29 7.13 5.32
C PHE A 311 -14.20 6.77 3.85
N GLY A 312 -14.87 5.69 3.41
CA GLY A 312 -14.86 5.28 2.00
C GLY A 312 -15.52 6.31 1.10
N LEU A 313 -14.89 6.63 -0.02
CA LEU A 313 -15.29 7.67 -0.98
C LEU A 313 -15.49 9.07 -0.35
N HIS A 314 -14.94 9.30 0.86
CA HIS A 314 -15.09 10.56 1.55
C HIS A 314 -14.04 11.58 1.05
N GLU A 315 -14.49 12.78 0.65
CA GLU A 315 -13.60 13.80 0.05
C GLU A 315 -12.48 14.25 0.99
N ILE A 316 -12.81 14.53 2.26
CA ILE A 316 -11.82 14.90 3.28
C ILE A 316 -10.71 13.84 3.43
N THR A 317 -11.07 12.55 3.41
CA THR A 317 -10.11 11.44 3.46
C THR A 317 -9.13 11.53 2.29
N ALA A 318 -9.63 11.72 1.07
CA ALA A 318 -8.80 11.88 -0.12
C ALA A 318 -7.86 13.09 0.00
N ILE A 319 -8.36 14.25 0.45
CA ILE A 319 -7.55 15.48 0.59
C ILE A 319 -6.42 15.30 1.62
N VAL A 320 -6.73 14.74 2.79
CA VAL A 320 -5.74 14.53 3.86
C VAL A 320 -4.66 13.56 3.39
N LEU A 321 -5.07 12.43 2.79
CA LEU A 321 -4.13 11.44 2.27
C LEU A 321 -3.31 11.95 1.09
N ALA A 322 -3.89 12.79 0.22
CA ALA A 322 -3.18 13.40 -0.91
C ALA A 322 -2.05 14.30 -0.41
N LYS A 323 -2.31 15.10 0.63
CA LYS A 323 -1.31 15.97 1.26
C LYS A 323 -0.19 15.16 1.91
N ASP A 324 -0.52 14.10 2.65
CA ASP A 324 0.48 13.22 3.26
C ASP A 324 1.35 12.51 2.21
N TYR A 325 0.73 11.99 1.15
CA TYR A 325 1.43 11.35 0.05
C TYR A 325 2.34 12.33 -0.70
N HIS A 326 1.84 13.54 -1.01
CA HIS A 326 2.64 14.59 -1.64
C HIS A 326 3.84 14.98 -0.76
N PHE A 327 3.65 15.16 0.55
CA PHE A 327 4.74 15.45 1.48
C PHE A 327 5.82 14.36 1.46
N LYS A 328 5.43 13.08 1.47
CA LYS A 328 6.37 11.95 1.36
C LYS A 328 7.15 11.97 0.04
N ARG A 329 6.50 12.30 -1.08
CA ARG A 329 7.16 12.44 -2.40
C ARG A 329 8.17 13.57 -2.42
N VAL A 330 7.77 14.76 -1.95
CA VAL A 330 8.67 15.92 -1.88
C VAL A 330 9.84 15.65 -0.94
N LYS A 331 9.60 15.04 0.21
CA LYS A 331 10.66 14.65 1.14
C LYS A 331 11.63 13.66 0.52
N ARG A 332 11.15 12.64 -0.20
CA ARG A 332 12.01 11.67 -0.90
C ARG A 332 12.82 12.34 -2.01
N LEU A 333 12.22 13.28 -2.75
CA LEU A 333 12.91 14.05 -3.78
C LEU A 333 13.98 14.97 -3.18
N SER A 334 13.71 15.61 -2.04
CA SER A 334 14.65 16.54 -1.40
C SER A 334 15.90 15.85 -0.84
N GLU A 335 15.88 14.52 -0.69
CA GLU A 335 17.08 13.72 -0.38
C GLU A 335 18.17 13.80 -1.46
N GLY A 336 17.77 14.08 -2.71
CA GLY A 336 18.67 14.31 -3.84
C GLY A 336 19.01 15.79 -4.07
N PHE A 337 18.57 16.69 -3.20
CA PHE A 337 18.79 18.14 -3.36
C PHE A 337 20.00 18.60 -2.55
N PHE A 338 21.00 19.14 -3.26
CA PHE A 338 22.25 19.61 -2.69
C PHE A 338 22.45 21.08 -3.00
N LEU A 339 22.99 21.81 -2.03
CA LEU A 339 23.35 23.21 -2.17
C LEU A 339 24.87 23.33 -2.17
N ARG A 340 25.40 24.10 -3.11
CA ARG A 340 26.82 24.37 -3.21
C ARG A 340 27.07 25.87 -3.26
N GLU A 341 27.81 26.36 -2.27
CA GLU A 341 28.27 27.74 -2.27
C GLU A 341 29.65 27.82 -2.95
N THR A 342 29.74 28.56 -4.06
CA THR A 342 30.99 28.75 -4.80
C THR A 342 31.36 30.24 -4.83
N SER A 343 32.59 30.59 -4.44
CA SER A 343 33.09 31.96 -4.61
C SER A 343 33.23 32.30 -6.09
N ARG A 344 32.91 33.53 -6.47
CA ARG A 344 33.07 34.03 -7.84
C ARG A 344 34.50 33.92 -8.37
N ILE A 345 35.51 33.94 -7.49
CA ILE A 345 36.91 33.75 -7.88
C ILE A 345 37.17 32.28 -8.27
N ASN A 346 36.61 31.33 -7.52
CA ASN A 346 36.78 29.90 -7.79
C ASN A 346 36.09 29.47 -9.10
N LEU A 347 34.98 30.13 -9.48
CA LEU A 347 34.35 29.97 -10.79
C LEU A 347 35.30 30.29 -11.97
N LEU A 348 36.20 31.25 -11.79
CA LEU A 348 37.14 31.68 -12.84
C LEU A 348 38.38 30.77 -12.92
N ILE A 349 38.64 29.97 -11.88
CA ILE A 349 39.88 29.18 -11.73
C ILE A 349 39.61 27.68 -11.95
N ASN A 350 38.45 27.16 -11.54
CA ASN A 350 38.14 25.73 -11.61
C ASN A 350 37.29 25.36 -12.84
N GLU A 351 37.84 24.56 -13.75
CA GLU A 351 37.17 23.88 -14.86
C GLU A 351 37.02 22.35 -14.62
N GLY A 352 37.00 21.91 -13.35
CA GLY A 352 36.86 20.50 -13.01
C GLY A 352 35.42 19.99 -13.09
N ASP A 353 35.23 18.74 -13.50
CA ASP A 353 33.93 18.08 -13.67
C ASP A 353 33.31 17.59 -12.34
N LEU A 354 33.31 18.47 -11.32
CA LEU A 354 32.98 18.14 -9.94
C LEU A 354 31.53 17.63 -9.76
N PHE A 355 30.65 17.94 -10.70
CA PHE A 355 29.27 17.45 -10.68
C PHE A 355 29.20 15.94 -10.85
N ASN A 356 30.10 15.36 -11.65
CA ASN A 356 30.18 13.92 -11.84
C ASN A 356 30.66 13.22 -10.56
N ASP A 357 31.61 13.83 -9.84
CA ASP A 357 32.09 13.30 -8.56
C ASP A 357 30.97 13.27 -7.50
N ILE A 358 30.18 14.34 -7.39
CA ILE A 358 29.03 14.40 -6.47
C ILE A 358 27.98 13.36 -6.88
N HIS A 359 27.67 13.28 -8.17
CA HIS A 359 26.71 12.32 -8.67
C HIS A 359 27.15 10.88 -8.35
N GLU A 360 28.42 10.53 -8.57
CA GLU A 360 28.97 9.22 -8.25
C GLU A 360 28.95 8.92 -6.73
N LEU A 361 29.36 9.89 -5.91
CA LEU A 361 29.34 9.75 -4.44
C LEU A 361 27.92 9.52 -3.90
N VAL A 362 26.94 10.27 -4.39
CA VAL A 362 25.54 10.15 -3.94
C VAL A 362 24.95 8.82 -4.39
N ARG A 363 25.13 8.43 -5.66
CA ARG A 363 24.62 7.16 -6.20
C ARG A 363 25.22 5.94 -5.50
N ASN A 364 26.52 6.00 -5.19
CA ASN A 364 27.22 4.92 -4.48
C ASN A 364 26.97 4.93 -2.97
N SER A 365 26.28 5.95 -2.44
CA SER A 365 26.00 6.01 -1.01
C SER A 365 24.99 4.94 -0.60
N SER A 366 25.32 4.25 0.51
CA SER A 366 24.39 3.29 1.11
C SER A 366 23.10 3.95 1.64
N TYR A 367 23.12 5.26 1.84
CA TYR A 367 21.96 6.04 2.26
C TYR A 367 20.95 6.20 1.11
N TYR A 368 21.41 6.64 -0.06
CA TYR A 368 20.56 6.94 -1.21
C TYR A 368 19.95 5.67 -1.84
N SER A 369 20.67 4.55 -1.77
CA SER A 369 20.15 3.22 -2.16
C SER A 369 19.11 2.64 -1.19
N ARG A 370 19.03 3.17 0.04
CA ARG A 370 18.09 2.72 1.09
C ARG A 370 17.06 3.78 1.47
N LEU A 371 16.78 4.71 0.57
CA LEU A 371 15.71 5.68 0.79
C LEU A 371 14.39 4.94 1.02
N PRO A 372 13.56 5.40 1.97
CA PRO A 372 12.29 4.76 2.25
C PRO A 372 11.39 4.81 1.01
N HIS A 373 10.74 3.68 0.72
CA HIS A 373 9.76 3.59 -0.35
C HIS A 373 8.52 4.44 -0.05
N LEU A 374 7.86 4.90 -1.11
CA LEU A 374 6.52 5.46 -0.98
C LEU A 374 5.54 4.33 -0.65
N PRO A 375 4.41 4.59 0.04
CA PRO A 375 3.42 3.56 0.36
C PRO A 375 2.90 2.83 -0.88
N ILE A 376 2.80 3.58 -1.97
CA ILE A 376 2.56 3.10 -3.32
C ILE A 376 3.61 3.76 -4.20
N GLU A 377 4.29 3.00 -5.05
CA GLU A 377 5.32 3.53 -5.95
C GLU A 377 5.08 3.10 -7.39
N CYS A 378 5.35 4.01 -8.32
CA CYS A 378 5.50 3.68 -9.74
C CYS A 378 6.93 4.04 -10.16
N ASN A 379 7.77 3.04 -10.42
CA ASN A 379 9.19 3.27 -10.73
C ASN A 379 9.40 4.22 -11.92
N GLU A 380 8.49 4.21 -12.89
CA GLU A 380 8.55 5.08 -14.07
C GLU A 380 8.32 6.56 -13.73
N LEU A 381 7.49 6.85 -12.72
CA LEU A 381 7.13 8.22 -12.33
C LEU A 381 7.90 8.74 -11.11
N ASP A 382 8.14 7.87 -10.12
CA ASP A 382 8.76 8.21 -8.85
C ASP A 382 10.28 7.98 -8.84
N GLY A 383 10.82 7.31 -9.86
CA GLY A 383 12.24 7.00 -10.00
C GLY A 383 12.74 5.93 -9.02
N VAL A 384 13.82 5.27 -9.42
CA VAL A 384 14.62 4.36 -8.58
C VAL A 384 15.92 5.06 -8.17
N SER A 385 16.67 4.51 -7.22
CA SER A 385 17.91 5.14 -6.74
C SER A 385 18.95 5.41 -7.84
N ASP A 386 18.85 4.76 -9.00
CA ASP A 386 19.71 4.99 -10.16
C ASP A 386 19.20 6.08 -11.11
N THR A 387 17.89 6.35 -11.12
CA THR A 387 17.24 7.30 -12.04
C THR A 387 16.70 8.55 -11.34
N LEU A 388 16.56 8.53 -10.02
CA LEU A 388 16.06 9.67 -9.23
C LEU A 388 16.96 10.90 -9.49
N PRO A 389 16.42 12.08 -9.79
CA PRO A 389 17.24 13.23 -10.14
C PRO A 389 18.05 13.70 -8.91
N ILE A 390 19.31 14.05 -9.17
CA ILE A 390 20.17 14.75 -8.20
C ILE A 390 20.18 16.22 -8.64
N LEU A 391 19.69 17.08 -7.77
CA LEU A 391 19.53 18.51 -8.03
C LEU A 391 20.61 19.25 -7.25
N ILE A 392 21.43 20.04 -7.95
CA ILE A 392 22.49 20.84 -7.34
C ILE A 392 22.18 22.30 -7.60
N GLU A 393 21.87 23.04 -6.53
CA GLU A 393 21.72 24.50 -6.56
C GLU A 393 23.07 25.15 -6.24
N GLU A 394 23.63 25.89 -7.20
CA GLU A 394 24.86 26.66 -6.97
C GLU A 394 24.55 28.10 -6.56
N ILE A 395 25.10 28.51 -5.42
CA ILE A 395 24.99 29.86 -4.89
C ILE A 395 26.34 30.57 -5.01
N TYR A 396 26.36 31.69 -5.73
CA TYR A 396 27.60 32.43 -5.98
C TYR A 396 27.77 33.61 -5.02
N SER A 397 28.68 33.43 -4.06
CA SER A 397 28.98 34.46 -3.06
C SER A 397 30.04 35.45 -3.57
N PRO A 398 29.86 36.77 -3.33
CA PRO A 398 30.80 37.81 -3.75
C PRO A 398 32.09 37.87 -2.91
N ASN A 399 32.16 37.17 -1.77
CA ASN A 399 33.25 37.32 -0.80
C ASN A 399 34.51 36.50 -1.17
N GLU A 400 35.67 37.11 -0.90
CA GLU A 400 37.03 36.62 -1.17
C GLU A 400 37.55 35.56 -0.18
N GLN A 401 36.70 34.99 0.70
CA GLN A 401 37.13 33.97 1.68
C GLN A 401 36.15 32.80 1.81
N PRO A 402 36.64 31.56 2.01
CA PRO A 402 35.80 30.38 2.18
C PRO A 402 35.13 30.41 3.56
N SER A 403 33.83 30.71 3.61
CA SER A 403 33.00 30.54 4.80
C SER A 403 32.91 29.04 5.13
N THR A 404 33.76 28.56 6.03
CA THR A 404 33.75 27.16 6.47
C THR A 404 32.67 27.01 7.55
N THR A 405 31.40 27.00 7.16
CA THR A 405 30.30 26.71 8.10
C THR A 405 30.00 25.21 8.05
N ILE A 406 30.66 24.46 8.93
CA ILE A 406 30.51 23.02 9.09
C ILE A 406 29.19 22.75 9.83
N ILE A 407 28.24 22.05 9.20
CA ILE A 407 27.23 21.26 9.92
C ILE A 407 27.26 19.86 9.32
N SER A 408 27.93 18.97 10.04
CA SER A 408 28.09 17.56 9.70
C SER A 408 26.83 16.78 10.06
N SER A 409 26.29 16.06 9.08
CA SER A 409 25.48 14.86 9.36
C SER A 409 25.74 13.82 8.29
N LEU A 410 27.00 13.38 8.18
CA LEU A 410 27.45 12.12 7.58
C LEU A 410 28.97 12.04 7.81
N ASN A 411 29.40 11.30 8.84
CA ASN A 411 30.80 10.94 9.00
C ASN A 411 31.15 9.83 8.00
N PRO A 412 32.26 10.00 7.26
CA PRO A 412 33.24 8.94 7.20
C PRO A 412 34.63 9.48 7.58
N THR A 413 35.29 8.73 8.44
CA THR A 413 36.70 8.90 8.79
C THR A 413 37.58 8.68 7.57
N ASN A 414 38.17 9.75 7.01
CA ASN A 414 39.60 9.87 6.73
C ASN A 414 39.91 11.16 5.94
N ASN A 415 40.98 11.82 6.38
CA ASN A 415 41.50 13.10 5.90
C ASN A 415 41.84 13.11 4.40
N ASN A 416 41.41 14.18 3.70
CA ASN A 416 42.25 15.14 2.94
C ASN A 416 41.60 15.86 1.73
N ASP A 417 40.27 16.00 1.63
CA ASP A 417 39.67 16.90 0.63
C ASP A 417 38.68 17.91 1.25
N ASN A 418 38.95 19.20 1.02
CA ASN A 418 38.25 20.37 1.57
C ASN A 418 36.91 20.67 0.89
N THR A 419 36.07 19.65 0.66
CA THR A 419 34.70 19.83 0.16
C THR A 419 33.69 19.35 1.20
N VAL A 420 33.26 20.26 2.07
CA VAL A 420 32.16 20.02 3.01
C VAL A 420 30.85 20.42 2.34
N PHE A 421 29.99 19.44 2.08
CA PHE A 421 28.64 19.66 1.54
C PHE A 421 27.63 19.76 2.68
N GLN A 422 26.84 20.84 2.71
CA GLN A 422 25.72 20.98 3.64
C GLN A 422 24.43 20.48 3.00
N ARG A 423 23.72 19.63 3.73
CA ARG A 423 22.37 19.18 3.40
C ARG A 423 21.37 20.24 3.87
N VAL A 424 20.48 20.68 2.99
CA VAL A 424 19.40 21.59 3.36
C VAL A 424 18.38 20.82 4.21
N GLN A 425 18.34 21.08 5.51
CA GLN A 425 17.19 20.71 6.35
C GLN A 425 16.12 21.77 6.15
N ASN A 426 15.01 21.38 5.50
CA ASN A 426 13.74 22.09 5.29
C ASN A 426 13.71 23.60 5.63
N ARG A 427 13.64 24.43 4.58
CA ARG A 427 12.97 25.74 4.66
C ARG A 427 11.48 25.58 4.43
#